data_AF-A0A4S0PZ00-F1
#
_entry.id   AF-A0A4S0PZ00-F1
#
_cell.length_a   1.000
_cell.length_b   1.000
_cell.length_c   1.000
_cell.angle_alpha   90.00
_cell.angle_beta   90.00
_cell.angle_gamma   90.00
#
_symmetry.space_group_name_H-M   'P 1'
#
loop_
_entity.id
_entity.type
_entity.pdbx_description
1 polymer ?
#
loop_
_entity_poly.entity_id
_entity_poly.type
_entity_poly.pdbx_seq_one_letter_code
_entity_poly.pdbx_strand_id
1 'polypeptide(L)'
;GATPTPLVGRQEEVDLLERHWHRAKSGEGRVVLLSGEPGIGKSRLTVTLQERIQNEPHTPLRYFCSPHHQDSALHPTIAQLERAAGLERDDPPER
;
A
#
# COMPACT_ATOMS: atom_id res chain seq x y z
N GLY A 1 3.05 -17.74 7.61
CA GLY A 1 3.57 -16.38 7.85
C GLY A 1 3.37 -16.04 9.32
N ALA A 2 4.27 -15.26 9.92
CA ALA A 2 4.18 -14.90 11.34
C ALA A 2 2.85 -14.17 11.62
N THR A 3 2.15 -14.59 12.68
CA THR A 3 0.94 -13.91 13.15
C THR A 3 1.32 -12.48 13.54
N PRO A 4 0.76 -11.46 12.88
CA PRO A 4 1.13 -10.09 13.18
C PRO A 4 0.75 -9.70 14.61
N THR A 5 1.56 -8.86 15.27
CA THR A 5 1.28 -8.39 16.63
C THR A 5 -0.11 -7.72 16.71
N PRO A 6 -0.90 -7.96 17.78
CA PRO A 6 -2.22 -7.33 17.91
C PRO A 6 -2.12 -5.81 17.84
N LEU A 7 -3.00 -5.18 17.06
CA LEU A 7 -3.09 -3.72 17.02
C LEU A 7 -4.01 -3.26 18.16
N VAL A 8 -3.43 -2.62 19.19
CA VAL A 8 -4.16 -2.20 20.40
C VAL A 8 -4.42 -0.70 20.35
N GLY A 9 -5.63 -0.28 20.75
CA GLY A 9 -5.96 1.14 20.95
C GLY A 9 -6.06 1.98 19.67
N ARG A 10 -6.28 1.35 18.51
CA ARG A 10 -6.35 2.02 17.20
C ARG A 10 -7.65 1.77 16.45
N GLN A 11 -8.71 1.43 17.18
CA GLN A 11 -9.98 1.05 16.56
C GLN A 11 -10.59 2.22 15.79
N GLU A 12 -10.50 3.44 16.31
CA GLU A 12 -11.05 4.63 15.66
C GLU A 12 -10.39 4.91 14.30
N GLU A 13 -9.07 4.76 14.20
CA GLU A 13 -8.34 4.94 12.95
C GLU A 13 -8.68 3.83 11.94
N VAL A 14 -8.84 2.59 12.39
CA VAL A 14 -9.24 1.50 11.50
C VAL A 14 -10.66 1.74 10.99
N ASP A 15 -11.60 2.11 11.86
CA ASP A 15 -12.97 2.42 11.47
C ASP A 15 -13.03 3.61 10.51
N LEU A 16 -12.15 4.61 10.68
CA LEU A 16 -12.01 5.73 9.74
C LEU A 16 -11.54 5.25 8.36
N LEU A 17 -10.50 4.41 8.32
CA LEU A 17 -9.99 3.85 7.08
C LEU A 17 -11.05 3.01 6.36
N GLU A 18 -11.84 2.22 7.09
CA GLU A 18 -12.96 1.48 6.52
C GLU A 18 -14.04 2.39 5.95
N ARG A 19 -14.42 3.46 6.64
CA ARG A 19 -15.37 4.44 6.09
C ARG A 19 -14.88 5.04 4.78
N HIS A 20 -13.59 5.36 4.68
CA HIS A 20 -13.00 5.85 3.45
C HIS A 20 -12.97 4.78 2.35
N TRP A 21 -12.68 3.52 2.69
CA TRP A 21 -12.77 2.40 1.76
C TRP A 21 -14.18 2.24 1.18
N HIS A 22 -15.21 2.26 2.02
CA HIS A 22 -16.60 2.16 1.57
C HIS A 22 -16.99 3.28 0.60
N ARG A 23 -16.56 4.52 0.86
CA ARG A 23 -16.78 5.66 -0.05
C ARG A 23 -16.00 5.53 -1.36
N ALA A 24 -14.76 5.03 -1.30
CA ALA A 24 -13.96 4.80 -2.51
C ALA A 24 -14.63 3.78 -3.44
N LYS A 25 -15.18 2.69 -2.88
CA LYS A 25 -15.95 1.70 -3.63
C LYS A 25 -17.23 2.25 -4.25
N SER A 26 -17.85 3.26 -3.64
CA SER A 26 -19.07 3.89 -4.19
C SER A 26 -18.77 4.90 -5.31
N GLY A 27 -17.54 4.92 -5.84
CA GLY A 27 -17.11 5.82 -6.92
C GLY A 27 -16.56 7.15 -6.42
N GLU A 28 -16.56 7.40 -5.10
CA GLU A 28 -16.00 8.61 -4.52
C GLU A 28 -14.56 8.39 -4.07
N GLY A 29 -13.61 8.51 -5.01
CA GLY A 29 -12.18 8.31 -4.74
C GLY A 29 -11.69 8.99 -3.45
N ARG A 30 -10.77 8.33 -2.74
CA ARG A 30 -10.21 8.80 -1.46
C ARG A 30 -8.70 8.66 -1.44
N VAL A 31 -8.05 9.64 -0.82
CA VAL A 31 -6.62 9.59 -0.45
C VAL A 31 -6.54 9.82 1.04
N VAL A 32 -5.77 8.98 1.74
CA VAL A 32 -5.53 9.10 3.19
C VAL A 32 -4.03 9.17 3.43
N LEU A 33 -3.59 10.19 4.18
CA LEU A 33 -2.21 10.33 4.63
C LEU A 33 -2.10 9.85 6.08
N LEU A 34 -1.28 8.83 6.32
CA LEU A 34 -0.95 8.37 7.67
C LEU A 34 0.35 9.03 8.13
N SER A 35 0.24 9.98 9.05
CA SER A 35 1.38 10.67 9.68
C SER A 35 1.49 10.31 11.16
N GLY A 36 2.70 10.31 11.70
CA GLY A 36 2.96 10.06 13.12
C GLY A 36 4.36 9.54 13.37
N GLU A 37 4.70 9.31 14.64
CA GLU A 37 6.04 8.94 15.07
C GLU A 37 6.55 7.63 14.45
N PRO A 38 7.86 7.48 14.23
CA PRO A 38 8.47 6.19 13.89
C PRO A 38 8.03 5.10 14.88
N GLY A 39 7.69 3.91 14.39
CA GLY A 39 7.27 2.78 15.24
C GLY A 39 5.85 2.85 15.81
N ILE A 40 5.09 3.93 15.62
CA ILE A 40 3.74 4.10 16.19
C ILE A 40 2.66 3.15 15.63
N GLY A 41 2.99 2.32 14.63
CA GLY A 41 2.08 1.35 14.04
C GLY A 41 1.40 1.77 12.73
N LYS A 42 1.88 2.80 12.03
CA LYS A 42 1.32 3.24 10.71
C LYS A 42 1.23 2.10 9.68
N SER A 43 2.32 1.34 9.53
CA SER A 43 2.34 0.17 8.63
C SER A 43 1.45 -0.96 9.13
N ARG A 44 1.24 -1.07 10.45
CA ARG A 44 0.33 -2.07 11.00
C ARG A 44 -1.12 -1.70 10.70
N LEU A 45 -1.49 -0.42 10.77
CA LEU A 45 -2.81 0.08 10.38
C LEU A 45 -3.18 -0.27 8.94
N THR A 46 -2.26 -0.08 7.98
CA THR A 46 -2.52 -0.42 6.57
C THR A 46 -2.67 -1.93 6.37
N VAL A 47 -1.88 -2.74 7.08
CA VAL A 47 -2.03 -4.20 7.09
C VAL A 47 -3.37 -4.62 7.67
N THR A 48 -3.80 -4.03 8.79
CA THR A 48 -5.10 -4.33 9.41
C THR A 48 -6.27 -3.94 8.51
N LEU A 49 -6.21 -2.79 7.82
CA LEU A 49 -7.22 -2.46 6.81
C LEU A 49 -7.28 -3.54 5.72
N GLN A 50 -6.11 -3.95 5.19
CA GLN A 50 -6.03 -4.98 4.16
C GLN A 50 -6.61 -6.33 4.64
N GLU A 51 -6.34 -6.72 5.90
CA GLU A 51 -6.93 -7.92 6.52
C GLU A 51 -8.47 -7.82 6.58
N ARG A 52 -9.02 -6.64 6.90
CA ARG A 52 -10.47 -6.44 6.99
C ARG A 52 -11.18 -6.44 5.62
N ILE A 53 -10.52 -5.95 4.57
CA ILE A 53 -11.09 -5.88 3.21
C ILE A 53 -10.68 -7.06 2.32
N GLN A 54 -10.00 -8.08 2.86
CA GLN A 54 -9.39 -9.16 2.08
C GLN A 54 -10.37 -9.93 1.18
N ASN A 55 -11.64 -10.01 1.58
CA ASN A 55 -12.68 -10.74 0.85
C ASN A 55 -13.42 -9.85 -0.17
N GLU A 56 -13.02 -8.60 -0.30
CA GLU A 56 -13.62 -7.67 -1.25
C GLU A 56 -12.79 -7.58 -2.54
N PRO A 57 -13.39 -7.39 -3.72
CA PRO A 57 -12.64 -7.25 -4.96
C PRO A 57 -11.75 -5.99 -4.95
N HIS A 58 -10.43 -6.17 -4.96
CA HIS A 58 -9.47 -5.09 -5.09
C HIS A 58 -8.10 -5.59 -5.55
N THR A 59 -7.31 -4.71 -6.15
CA THR A 59 -5.91 -4.98 -6.49
C THR A 59 -5.02 -4.21 -5.51
N PRO A 60 -4.33 -4.88 -4.56
CA PRO A 60 -3.47 -4.20 -3.62
C PRO A 60 -2.15 -3.79 -4.31
N LEU A 61 -1.84 -2.49 -4.27
CA LEU A 61 -0.57 -1.95 -4.74
C LEU A 61 0.24 -1.46 -3.54
N ARG A 62 1.49 -1.90 -3.43
CA ARG A 62 2.42 -1.49 -2.37
C ARG A 62 3.69 -0.93 -2.98
N TYR A 63 4.00 0.29 -2.59
CA TYR A 63 5.17 1.04 -3.02
C TYR A 63 6.05 1.35 -1.81
N PHE A 64 7.36 1.17 -1.99
CA PHE A 64 8.35 1.53 -0.97
C PHE A 64 9.27 2.57 -1.56
N CYS A 65 9.26 3.77 -0.97
CA CYS A 65 10.23 4.80 -1.30
C CYS A 65 11.53 4.49 -0.55
N SER A 66 12.66 4.60 -1.25
CA SER A 66 13.99 4.40 -0.69
C SER A 66 14.79 5.69 -0.83
N PRO A 67 15.56 6.09 0.19
CA PRO A 67 16.46 7.23 0.08
C PRO A 67 17.55 7.04 -1.00
N HIS A 68 17.81 5.80 -1.43
CA HIS A 68 18.78 5.48 -2.50
C HIS A 68 18.28 5.79 -3.92
N HIS A 69 17.00 6.12 -4.09
CA HIS A 69 16.40 6.38 -5.41
C HIS A 69 15.74 7.77 -5.46
N GLN A 70 16.26 8.74 -4.70
CA GLN A 70 15.73 10.11 -4.67
C GLN A 70 15.85 10.82 -6.04
N ASP A 71 16.90 10.51 -6.81
CA ASP A 71 17.14 11.12 -8.12
C ASP A 71 16.44 10.39 -9.28
N SER A 72 15.62 9.36 -8.98
CA SER A 72 14.88 8.59 -9.98
C SER A 72 13.39 8.86 -9.83
N ALA A 73 12.88 9.77 -10.66
CA ALA A 73 11.47 10.11 -10.68
C ALA A 73 10.61 8.86 -10.90
N LEU A 74 9.54 8.72 -10.10
CA LEU A 74 8.58 7.63 -10.20
C LEU A 74 9.19 6.23 -10.05
N HIS A 75 10.39 6.09 -9.50
CA HIS A 75 11.06 4.80 -9.31
C HIS A 75 10.16 3.67 -8.76
N PRO A 76 9.43 3.85 -7.64
CA PRO A 76 8.59 2.77 -7.11
C PRO A 76 7.43 2.40 -8.04
N THR A 77 6.94 3.34 -8.85
CA THR A 77 5.90 3.10 -9.85
C THR A 77 6.44 2.32 -11.04
N ILE A 78 7.58 2.75 -11.60
CA ILE A 78 8.26 2.07 -12.71
C ILE A 78 8.56 0.63 -12.32
N ALA A 79 9.21 0.43 -11.17
CA ALA A 79 9.55 -0.91 -10.68
C ALA A 79 8.32 -1.82 -10.46
N GLN A 80 7.14 -1.26 -10.15
CA GLN A 80 5.92 -2.05 -10.06
C GLN A 80 5.34 -2.39 -11.42
N LEU A 81 5.38 -1.46 -12.38
CA LEU A 81 4.92 -1.70 -13.74
C LEU A 81 5.81 -2.73 -14.45
N GLU A 82 7.13 -2.63 -14.31
CA GLU A 82 8.08 -3.63 -14.84
C GLU A 82 7.76 -5.02 -14.29
N ARG A 83 7.58 -5.14 -12.97
CA ARG A 83 7.19 -6.41 -12.34
C ARG A 83 5.82 -6.92 -12.81
N ALA A 84 4.85 -6.03 -13.00
CA ALA A 84 3.51 -6.40 -13.46
C ALA A 84 3.50 -6.83 -14.94
N ALA A 85 4.38 -6.23 -15.75
CA ALA A 85 4.59 -6.58 -17.15
C ALA A 85 5.48 -7.82 -17.34
N GLY A 86 6.18 -8.27 -16.28
CA GLY A 86 7.10 -9.41 -16.34
C GLY A 86 8.44 -9.06 -17.00
N LEU A 87 8.84 -7.78 -16.98
CA LEU A 87 10.10 -7.34 -17.58
C LEU A 87 11.28 -7.84 -16.75
N GLU A 88 12.17 -8.60 -17.37
CA GLU A 88 13.42 -9.05 -16.79
C GLU A 88 14.56 -8.08 -17.12
N ARG A 89 15.58 -8.01 -16.27
CA ARG A 89 16.74 -7.13 -16.53
C ARG A 89 17.47 -7.46 -17.82
N ASP A 90 17.38 -8.71 -18.25
CA ASP A 90 18.08 -9.25 -19.41
C ASP A 90 17.16 -9.31 -20.64
N ASP A 91 15.96 -8.72 -20.58
CA ASP A 91 15.10 -8.61 -21.76
C ASP A 91 15.84 -7.82 -22.84
N PRO A 92 15.94 -8.37 -24.07
CA PRO A 92 16.60 -7.68 -25.16
C PRO A 92 15.79 -6.41 -25.49
N PRO A 93 16.45 -5.27 -25.77
CA PRO A 93 15.74 -4.13 -26.31
C PRO A 93 15.06 -4.58 -27.61
N GLU A 94 13.77 -4.27 -27.75
CA GLU A 94 13.03 -4.55 -29.00
C GLU A 94 13.82 -3.98 -30.19
N ARG A 95 13.87 -4.75 -31.29
CA ARG A 95 14.51 -4.35 -32.54
C ARG A 95 13.72 -3.27 -33.27
#